data_AF-A0A914XYR0-F1
#
_entry.id   AF-A0A914XYR0-F1
#
_cell.length_a   1.000
_cell.length_b   1.000
_cell.length_c   1.000
_cell.angle_alpha   90.00
_cell.angle_beta   90.00
_cell.angle_gamma   90.00
#
_symmetry.space_group_name_H-M   'P 1'
#
loop_
_entity.id
_entity.type
_entity.pdbx_description
1 polymer ?
#
loop_
_entity_poly.entity_id
_entity_poly.type
_entity_poly.pdbx_seq_one_letter_code
_entity_poly.pdbx_strand_id
1 'polypeptide(L)'
;MAFQNDVIEWCRDHRCHHKWTDTDADPHNTHRGFFFSHMGWLLQRKHPKLKEMGKKLDISDLEKNPILAFQRKFYLPLVAIMCFLIPTIIPVFFWNESAAVSFYTAGIFRYCILLHFTWMINSVCHFFGYKPYDSRITPVNSTWTSLVALGEGGHNYHHTFPQDYRTSEMPVILNITKSIIEFWASIGLAYDLKSVANEVIKRQKEKFGDKIAVKKD
;
A
#
# COMPACT_ATOMS: atom_id res chain seq x y z
N MET A 1 -4.64 -5.80 11.84
CA MET A 1 -5.84 -4.96 11.67
C MET A 1 -5.38 -3.51 11.56
N ALA A 2 -5.71 -2.82 10.46
CA ALA A 2 -4.89 -1.71 9.96
C ALA A 2 -5.44 -0.30 10.18
N PHE A 3 -6.78 -0.13 10.30
CA PHE A 3 -7.43 1.18 10.52
C PHE A 3 -6.96 2.29 9.54
N GLN A 4 -7.01 2.03 8.23
CA GLN A 4 -6.60 2.97 7.16
C GLN A 4 -7.75 3.41 6.27
N ASN A 5 -8.92 3.66 6.85
CA ASN A 5 -10.24 3.81 6.20
C ASN A 5 -10.83 2.48 5.71
N ASP A 6 -12.12 2.52 5.33
CA ASP A 6 -12.80 1.39 4.73
C ASP A 6 -12.20 1.06 3.37
N VAL A 7 -12.34 -0.20 2.91
CA VAL A 7 -11.68 -0.66 1.68
C VAL A 7 -12.14 0.14 0.46
N ILE A 8 -13.40 0.56 0.41
CA ILE A 8 -13.95 1.31 -0.71
C ILE A 8 -13.29 2.70 -0.78
N GLU A 9 -13.18 3.40 0.35
CA GLU A 9 -12.46 4.67 0.41
C GLU A 9 -10.96 4.52 0.07
N TRP A 10 -10.29 3.53 0.66
CA TRP A 10 -8.86 3.30 0.40
C TRP A 10 -8.60 3.02 -1.08
N CYS A 11 -9.36 2.10 -1.69
CA CYS A 11 -9.21 1.77 -3.11
C CYS A 11 -9.56 2.95 -4.02
N ARG A 12 -10.58 3.76 -3.70
CA ARG A 12 -10.90 4.96 -4.49
C ARG A 12 -9.72 5.94 -4.50
N ASP A 13 -9.17 6.24 -3.32
CA ASP A 13 -8.06 7.18 -3.20
C ASP A 13 -6.79 6.62 -3.86
N HIS A 14 -6.53 5.32 -3.73
CA HIS A 14 -5.40 4.66 -4.38
C HIS A 14 -5.54 4.62 -5.92
N ARG A 15 -6.75 4.40 -6.46
CA ARG A 15 -7.02 4.54 -7.90
C ARG A 15 -6.76 5.96 -8.39
N CYS A 16 -7.11 6.98 -7.60
CA CYS A 16 -6.77 8.37 -7.93
C CYS A 16 -5.26 8.58 -7.95
N HIS A 17 -4.55 8.06 -6.94
CA HIS A 17 -3.10 8.13 -6.84
C HIS A 17 -2.41 7.52 -8.06
N HIS A 18 -2.81 6.34 -8.52
CA HIS A 18 -2.24 5.74 -9.74
C HIS A 18 -2.57 6.51 -11.02
N LYS A 19 -3.81 6.99 -11.15
CA LYS A 19 -4.28 7.60 -12.40
C LYS A 19 -3.77 9.03 -12.60
N TRP A 20 -3.55 9.75 -11.49
CA TRP A 20 -3.18 11.16 -11.50
C TRP A 20 -2.01 11.45 -10.55
N THR A 21 -1.05 10.51 -10.48
CA THR A 21 0.15 10.60 -9.62
C THR A 21 0.81 11.97 -9.74
N ASP A 22 1.22 12.54 -8.61
CA ASP A 22 1.93 13.82 -8.51
C ASP A 22 1.16 15.04 -9.04
N THR A 23 -0.17 14.96 -9.12
CA THR A 23 -1.03 16.11 -9.40
C THR A 23 -1.88 16.48 -8.20
N ASP A 24 -2.64 17.57 -8.29
CA ASP A 24 -3.63 17.95 -7.29
C ASP A 24 -4.80 16.95 -7.13
N ALA A 25 -4.91 15.97 -8.04
CA ALA A 25 -5.84 14.85 -7.94
C ALA A 25 -5.23 13.61 -7.26
N ASP A 26 -3.97 13.66 -6.85
CA ASP A 26 -3.31 12.64 -6.03
C ASP A 26 -3.52 12.96 -4.53
N PRO A 27 -4.10 12.05 -3.73
CA PRO A 27 -4.29 12.27 -2.28
C PRO A 27 -3.01 12.58 -1.52
N HIS A 28 -1.87 12.02 -1.94
CA HIS A 28 -0.58 12.18 -1.27
C HIS A 28 0.50 12.69 -2.23
N ASN A 29 0.11 13.62 -3.11
CA ASN A 29 0.96 14.30 -4.10
C ASN A 29 2.37 14.61 -3.58
N THR A 30 3.37 13.97 -4.18
CA THR A 30 4.75 14.04 -3.69
C THR A 30 5.44 15.36 -4.02
N HIS A 31 4.94 16.13 -5.01
CA HIS A 31 5.42 17.49 -5.29
C HIS A 31 5.13 18.48 -4.15
N ARG A 32 4.23 18.15 -3.21
CA ARG A 32 4.00 18.93 -1.98
C ARG A 32 5.00 18.61 -0.86
N GLY A 33 5.98 17.75 -1.14
CA GLY A 33 7.09 17.43 -0.25
C GLY A 33 6.91 16.16 0.56
N PHE A 34 8.01 15.73 1.18
CA PHE A 34 8.09 14.46 1.91
C PHE A 34 7.12 14.39 3.10
N PHE A 35 7.01 15.45 3.90
CA PHE A 35 6.11 15.46 5.05
C PHE A 35 4.64 15.34 4.63
N PHE A 36 4.25 16.04 3.55
CA PHE A 36 2.89 16.00 3.04
C PHE A 36 2.52 14.59 2.58
N SER A 37 3.35 13.97 1.74
CA SER A 37 3.13 12.61 1.23
C SER A 37 3.19 11.53 2.31
N HIS A 38 3.99 11.74 3.36
CA HIS A 38 4.06 10.81 4.49
C HIS A 38 2.79 10.85 5.35
N MET A 39 2.46 12.01 5.94
CA MET A 39 1.31 12.11 6.86
C MET A 39 0.57 13.45 6.81
N GLY A 40 1.17 14.50 6.25
CA GLY A 40 0.55 15.84 6.22
C GLY A 40 -0.74 15.90 5.40
N TRP A 41 -0.95 14.97 4.45
CA TRP A 41 -2.18 14.83 3.69
C TRP A 41 -3.39 14.44 4.55
N LEU A 42 -3.18 13.70 5.64
CA LEU A 42 -4.22 13.30 6.59
C LEU A 42 -4.63 14.43 7.54
N LEU A 43 -3.78 15.45 7.70
CA LEU A 43 -3.95 16.55 8.66
C LEU A 43 -4.69 17.76 8.06
N GLN A 44 -5.18 17.65 6.82
CA GLN A 44 -5.87 18.72 6.14
C GLN A 44 -7.01 18.19 5.28
N ARG A 45 -7.86 19.12 4.80
CA ARG A 45 -8.91 18.77 3.85
C ARG A 45 -8.29 18.37 2.51
N LYS A 46 -8.78 17.28 1.94
CA LYS A 46 -8.47 16.84 0.57
C LYS A 46 -8.68 17.98 -0.43
N HIS A 47 -7.74 18.13 -1.38
CA HIS A 47 -7.83 19.14 -2.43
C HIS A 47 -9.11 18.97 -3.26
N PRO A 48 -9.79 20.06 -3.70
CA PRO A 48 -11.04 19.94 -4.47
C PRO A 48 -10.90 19.10 -5.74
N LYS A 49 -9.73 19.14 -6.40
CA LYS A 49 -9.45 18.37 -7.61
C LYS A 49 -9.52 16.86 -7.39
N LEU A 50 -9.03 16.35 -6.24
CA LEU A 50 -9.17 14.94 -5.88
C LEU A 50 -10.65 14.52 -5.81
N LYS A 51 -11.53 15.36 -5.24
CA LYS A 51 -12.97 15.07 -5.18
C LYS A 51 -13.62 15.10 -6.57
N GLU A 52 -13.23 16.04 -7.42
CA GLU A 52 -13.73 16.15 -8.80
C GLU A 52 -13.33 14.93 -9.62
N MET A 53 -12.05 14.56 -9.58
CA MET A 53 -11.51 13.46 -10.40
C MET A 53 -11.89 12.09 -9.85
N GLY A 54 -11.95 11.93 -8.52
CA GLY A 54 -12.38 10.69 -7.89
C GLY A 54 -13.82 10.29 -8.24
N LYS A 55 -14.71 11.26 -8.50
CA LYS A 55 -16.07 10.98 -9.00
C LYS A 55 -16.10 10.41 -10.43
N LYS A 56 -15.02 10.57 -11.20
CA LYS A 56 -14.89 10.06 -12.57
C LYS A 56 -14.34 8.63 -12.61
N LEU A 57 -13.97 8.06 -11.47
CA LEU A 57 -13.54 6.67 -11.37
C LEU A 57 -14.77 5.75 -11.29
N ASP A 58 -14.73 4.66 -12.06
CA ASP A 58 -15.62 3.53 -11.79
C ASP A 58 -15.14 2.84 -10.52
N ILE A 59 -16.05 2.70 -9.55
CA ILE A 59 -15.86 1.96 -8.29
C ILE A 59 -17.01 0.96 -8.06
N SER A 60 -17.82 0.69 -9.10
CA SER A 60 -19.00 -0.16 -9.00
C SER A 60 -18.65 -1.61 -8.66
N ASP A 61 -17.44 -2.06 -9.01
CA ASP A 61 -16.90 -3.36 -8.62
C ASP A 61 -16.74 -3.48 -7.09
N LEU A 62 -16.39 -2.39 -6.41
CA LEU A 62 -16.24 -2.34 -4.97
C LEU A 62 -17.60 -2.19 -4.27
N GLU A 63 -18.46 -1.32 -4.81
CA GLU A 63 -19.78 -1.02 -4.21
C GLU A 63 -20.75 -2.20 -4.30
N LYS A 64 -20.63 -3.03 -5.35
CA LYS A 64 -21.44 -4.25 -5.51
C LYS A 64 -20.97 -5.41 -4.62
N ASN A 65 -19.80 -5.31 -3.99
CA ASN A 65 -19.27 -6.38 -3.15
C ASN A 65 -19.92 -6.33 -1.74
N PRO A 66 -20.71 -7.36 -1.34
CA PRO A 66 -21.43 -7.34 -0.06
C PRO A 66 -20.50 -7.37 1.16
N ILE A 67 -19.31 -7.98 1.05
CA ILE A 67 -18.32 -8.02 2.13
C ILE A 67 -17.76 -6.61 2.38
N LEU A 68 -17.47 -5.87 1.31
CA LEU A 68 -16.98 -4.49 1.42
C LEU A 68 -18.08 -3.55 1.94
N ALA A 69 -19.31 -3.74 1.48
CA ALA A 69 -20.47 -2.99 1.99
C ALA A 69 -20.68 -3.23 3.50
N PHE A 70 -20.55 -4.48 3.96
CA PHE A 70 -20.58 -4.82 5.38
C PHE A 70 -19.45 -4.13 6.16
N GLN A 71 -18.22 -4.24 5.68
CA GLN A 71 -17.05 -3.65 6.33
C GLN A 71 -17.18 -2.13 6.46
N ARG A 72 -17.69 -1.45 5.42
CA ARG A 72 -17.96 -0.02 5.44
C ARG A 72 -19.08 0.36 6.40
N LYS A 73 -20.19 -0.39 6.41
CA LYS A 73 -21.33 -0.14 7.31
C LYS A 73 -20.95 -0.25 8.78
N PHE A 74 -20.09 -1.20 9.13
CA PHE A 74 -19.66 -1.46 10.51
C PHE A 74 -18.23 -1.03 10.80
N TYR A 75 -17.68 -0.09 10.01
CA TYR A 75 -16.26 0.23 10.03
C TYR A 75 -15.75 0.63 11.42
N LEU A 76 -16.42 1.57 12.11
CA LEU A 76 -15.98 2.04 13.43
C LEU A 76 -16.08 0.96 14.52
N PRO A 77 -17.20 0.22 14.66
CA PRO A 77 -17.25 -0.94 15.57
C PRO A 77 -16.17 -1.98 15.28
N LEU A 78 -15.95 -2.32 14.01
CA LEU A 78 -14.90 -3.25 13.61
C LEU A 78 -13.53 -2.71 14.00
N VAL A 79 -13.22 -1.43 13.76
CA VAL A 79 -11.95 -0.82 14.19
C VAL A 79 -11.77 -0.89 15.71
N ALA A 80 -12.78 -0.55 16.50
CA ALA A 80 -12.69 -0.60 17.96
C ALA A 80 -12.36 -2.02 18.46
N ILE A 81 -13.04 -3.03 17.91
CA ILE A 81 -12.85 -4.43 18.29
C ILE A 81 -11.52 -4.97 17.77
N MET A 82 -11.29 -4.82 16.47
CA MET A 82 -10.21 -5.45 15.73
C MET A 82 -8.88 -4.70 15.97
N CYS A 83 -8.85 -3.37 15.88
CA CYS A 83 -7.59 -2.64 15.99
C CYS A 83 -7.11 -2.42 17.42
N PHE A 84 -8.03 -2.36 18.40
CA PHE A 84 -7.71 -1.97 19.78
C PHE A 84 -8.10 -3.00 20.83
N LEU A 85 -9.35 -3.48 20.85
CA LEU A 85 -9.84 -4.38 21.91
C LEU A 85 -9.13 -5.76 21.86
N ILE A 86 -9.18 -6.45 20.73
CA ILE A 86 -8.57 -7.78 20.58
C ILE A 86 -7.05 -7.74 20.84
N PRO A 87 -6.27 -6.82 20.24
CA PRO A 87 -4.85 -6.72 20.53
C PRO A 87 -4.53 -6.40 22.00
N THR A 88 -5.43 -5.72 22.72
CA THR A 88 -5.28 -5.44 24.16
C THR A 88 -5.63 -6.65 25.02
N ILE A 89 -6.70 -7.38 24.69
CA ILE A 89 -7.21 -8.51 25.46
C ILE A 89 -6.27 -9.72 25.36
N ILE A 90 -5.70 -10.00 24.20
CA ILE A 90 -4.84 -11.18 24.01
C ILE A 90 -3.70 -11.22 25.05
N PRO A 91 -2.89 -10.16 25.22
CA PRO A 91 -1.84 -10.15 26.24
C PRO A 91 -2.34 -10.32 27.68
N VAL A 92 -3.46 -9.68 28.01
CA VAL A 92 -4.08 -9.74 29.34
C VAL A 92 -4.49 -11.18 29.67
N PHE A 93 -5.13 -11.87 28.71
CA PHE A 93 -5.67 -13.21 28.95
C PHE A 93 -4.62 -14.32 28.82
N PHE A 94 -3.70 -14.24 27.87
CA PHE A 94 -2.80 -15.37 27.55
C PHE A 94 -1.49 -15.37 28.32
N TRP A 95 -1.02 -14.21 28.79
CA TRP A 95 0.22 -14.12 29.58
C TRP A 95 0.15 -13.13 30.74
N ASN A 96 -1.08 -12.79 31.17
CA ASN A 96 -1.37 -12.00 32.38
C ASN A 96 -0.69 -10.62 32.40
N GLU A 97 -0.57 -9.98 31.24
CA GLU A 97 -0.10 -8.60 31.14
C GLU A 97 -1.16 -7.61 31.67
N SER A 98 -0.72 -6.45 32.16
CA SER A 98 -1.63 -5.40 32.56
C SER A 98 -2.41 -4.84 31.36
N ALA A 99 -3.68 -4.50 31.58
CA ALA A 99 -4.53 -3.94 30.50
C ALA A 99 -3.96 -2.63 29.93
N ALA A 100 -3.35 -1.80 30.79
CA ALA A 100 -2.74 -0.55 30.38
C ALA A 100 -1.52 -0.79 29.47
N VAL A 101 -0.56 -1.63 29.88
CA VAL A 101 0.62 -1.95 29.05
C VAL A 101 0.17 -2.57 27.73
N SER A 102 -0.79 -3.49 27.77
CA SER A 102 -1.33 -4.15 26.57
C SER A 102 -1.96 -3.16 25.59
N PHE A 103 -2.75 -2.21 26.09
CA PHE A 103 -3.39 -1.19 25.26
C PHE A 103 -2.37 -0.25 24.62
N TYR A 104 -1.41 0.26 25.40
CA TYR A 104 -0.41 1.19 24.86
C TYR A 104 0.58 0.52 23.91
N THR A 105 0.95 -0.75 24.14
CA THR A 105 1.91 -1.46 23.29
C THR A 105 1.23 -2.16 22.09
N ALA A 106 0.38 -3.15 22.33
CA ALA A 106 -0.24 -3.97 21.28
C ALA A 106 -1.39 -3.25 20.56
N GLY A 107 -2.04 -2.28 21.21
CA GLY A 107 -3.04 -1.40 20.60
C GLY A 107 -2.38 -0.22 19.89
N ILE A 108 -1.92 0.78 20.65
CA ILE A 108 -1.49 2.09 20.14
C ILE A 108 -0.13 2.03 19.43
N PHE A 109 0.93 1.59 20.10
CA PHE A 109 2.29 1.62 19.54
C PHE A 109 2.40 0.77 18.26
N ARG A 110 1.86 -0.45 18.29
CA ARG A 110 1.74 -1.33 17.12
C ARG A 110 1.00 -0.64 15.97
N TYR A 111 -0.11 0.05 16.25
CA TYR A 111 -0.87 0.77 15.23
C TYR A 111 -0.08 1.93 14.64
N CYS A 112 0.57 2.75 15.47
CA CYS A 112 1.42 3.85 15.02
C CYS A 112 2.56 3.37 14.10
N ILE A 113 3.27 2.30 14.48
CA ILE A 113 4.31 1.72 13.62
C ILE A 113 3.75 1.27 12.28
N LEU A 114 2.62 0.57 12.29
CA LEU A 114 1.96 0.11 11.06
C LEU A 114 1.63 1.28 10.12
N LEU A 115 1.09 2.38 10.67
CA LEU A 115 0.82 3.58 9.88
C LEU A 115 2.09 4.11 9.22
N HIS A 116 3.18 4.28 9.97
CA HIS A 116 4.44 4.78 9.42
C HIS A 116 5.01 3.86 8.33
N PHE A 117 4.93 2.54 8.49
CA PHE A 117 5.37 1.60 7.46
C PHE A 117 4.57 1.75 6.17
N THR A 118 3.24 1.93 6.25
CA THR A 118 2.44 2.20 5.05
C THR A 118 2.74 3.59 4.48
N TRP A 119 2.84 4.62 5.31
CA TRP A 119 3.13 5.98 4.87
C TRP A 119 4.51 6.15 4.24
N MET A 120 5.48 5.29 4.58
CA MET A 120 6.76 5.22 3.89
C MET A 120 6.62 4.82 2.42
N ILE A 121 5.56 4.12 2.01
CA ILE A 121 5.31 3.84 0.58
C ILE A 121 5.00 5.15 -0.15
N ASN A 122 4.10 5.96 0.39
CA ASN A 122 3.75 7.24 -0.22
C ASN A 122 4.91 8.25 -0.21
N SER A 123 5.82 8.18 0.77
CA SER A 123 6.95 9.11 0.89
C SER A 123 8.28 8.50 0.46
N VAL A 124 8.86 7.57 1.23
CA VAL A 124 10.18 6.99 0.92
C VAL A 124 10.23 6.41 -0.49
N CYS A 125 9.20 5.68 -0.91
CA CYS A 125 9.14 5.10 -2.27
C CYS A 125 8.83 6.09 -3.40
N HIS A 126 8.87 7.41 -3.15
CA HIS A 126 8.89 8.44 -4.19
C HIS A 126 10.15 9.33 -4.15
N PHE A 127 10.98 9.21 -3.11
CA PHE A 127 12.15 10.08 -2.90
C PHE A 127 13.48 9.32 -2.83
N PHE A 128 13.51 8.12 -2.26
CA PHE A 128 14.75 7.42 -1.92
C PHE A 128 14.76 5.99 -2.46
N GLY A 129 15.47 5.77 -3.57
CA GLY A 129 15.52 4.46 -4.21
C GLY A 129 16.07 4.53 -5.63
N TYR A 130 15.72 3.52 -6.43
CA TYR A 130 16.16 3.36 -7.83
C TYR A 130 14.98 3.08 -8.76
N LYS A 131 15.09 3.43 -10.05
CA LYS A 131 13.97 3.32 -11.02
C LYS A 131 14.32 2.37 -12.18
N PRO A 132 14.30 1.06 -11.97
CA PRO A 132 14.75 0.11 -12.98
C PRO A 132 13.74 -0.08 -14.12
N TYR A 133 12.48 0.35 -13.98
CA TYR A 133 11.41 0.12 -14.97
C TYR A 133 11.00 1.38 -15.74
N ASP A 134 10.83 2.50 -15.04
CA ASP A 134 10.52 3.78 -15.67
C ASP A 134 11.11 4.93 -14.87
N SER A 135 12.14 5.58 -15.42
CA SER A 135 12.83 6.70 -14.78
C SER A 135 12.06 8.03 -14.86
N ARG A 136 11.01 8.09 -15.69
CA ARG A 136 10.24 9.32 -15.96
C ARG A 136 9.17 9.60 -14.90
N ILE A 137 8.78 8.58 -14.13
CA ILE A 137 7.81 8.69 -13.03
C ILE A 137 8.53 8.89 -11.70
N THR A 138 7.89 9.48 -10.68
CA THR A 138 8.51 9.67 -9.35
C THR A 138 8.71 8.40 -8.52
N PRO A 139 7.84 7.37 -8.56
CA PRO A 139 8.00 6.14 -7.77
C PRO A 139 9.36 5.48 -7.96
N VAL A 140 9.94 5.01 -6.87
CA VAL A 140 11.24 4.33 -6.80
C VAL A 140 11.10 2.97 -6.11
N ASN A 141 11.91 2.01 -6.52
CA ASN A 141 12.12 0.81 -5.73
C ASN A 141 12.96 1.12 -4.49
N SER A 142 12.50 0.64 -3.34
CA SER A 142 13.21 0.72 -2.05
C SER A 142 13.23 -0.66 -1.39
N THR A 143 14.41 -1.27 -1.33
CA THR A 143 14.64 -2.56 -0.66
C THR A 143 14.24 -2.49 0.82
N TRP A 144 14.59 -1.38 1.48
CA TRP A 144 14.24 -1.19 2.88
C TRP A 144 12.72 -1.12 3.04
N THR A 145 12.04 -0.25 2.29
CA THR A 145 10.58 -0.15 2.43
C THR A 145 9.88 -1.46 2.08
N SER A 146 10.44 -2.28 1.19
CA SER A 146 9.90 -3.61 0.87
C SER A 146 9.91 -4.55 2.08
N LEU A 147 10.93 -4.47 2.93
CA LEU A 147 11.02 -5.31 4.13
C LEU A 147 9.97 -4.89 5.18
N VAL A 148 9.81 -3.59 5.46
CA VAL A 148 8.83 -3.12 6.47
C VAL A 148 7.39 -3.12 6.00
N ALA A 149 7.15 -2.90 4.71
CA ALA A 149 5.82 -2.92 4.12
C ALA A 149 5.50 -4.29 3.48
N LEU A 150 6.25 -5.33 3.81
CA LEU A 150 5.99 -6.73 3.46
C LEU A 150 5.91 -7.05 1.94
N GLY A 151 6.48 -6.21 1.08
CA GLY A 151 6.44 -6.41 -0.38
C GLY A 151 6.27 -5.15 -1.21
N GLU A 152 5.73 -4.10 -0.61
CA GLU A 152 5.26 -2.93 -1.35
C GLU A 152 6.39 -1.97 -1.79
N GLY A 153 7.65 -2.27 -1.43
CA GLY A 153 8.81 -1.44 -1.75
C GLY A 153 9.21 -1.46 -3.23
N GLY A 154 8.68 -2.38 -4.04
CA GLY A 154 8.84 -2.40 -5.50
C GLY A 154 8.02 -1.31 -6.22
N HIS A 155 8.00 -0.09 -5.69
CA HIS A 155 7.01 0.92 -6.07
C HIS A 155 7.18 1.44 -7.52
N ASN A 156 8.40 1.47 -8.06
CA ASN A 156 8.62 1.77 -9.48
C ASN A 156 8.03 0.67 -10.38
N TYR A 157 8.13 -0.60 -9.98
CA TYR A 157 7.46 -1.70 -10.68
C TYR A 157 5.94 -1.53 -10.60
N HIS A 158 5.43 -1.35 -9.39
CA HIS A 158 4.00 -1.27 -9.12
C HIS A 158 3.31 -0.15 -9.90
N HIS A 159 3.90 1.05 -9.98
CA HIS A 159 3.35 2.13 -10.79
C HIS A 159 3.47 1.90 -12.30
N THR A 160 4.46 1.12 -12.74
CA THR A 160 4.62 0.76 -14.16
C THR A 160 3.65 -0.35 -14.57
N PHE A 161 3.35 -1.28 -13.67
CA PHE A 161 2.53 -2.48 -13.89
C PHE A 161 1.50 -2.68 -12.78
N PRO A 162 0.53 -1.76 -12.61
CA PRO A 162 -0.39 -1.74 -11.46
C PRO A 162 -1.34 -2.95 -11.42
N GLN A 163 -1.51 -3.67 -12.52
CA GLN A 163 -2.33 -4.87 -12.62
C GLN A 163 -1.62 -6.16 -12.18
N ASP A 164 -0.30 -6.12 -11.97
CA ASP A 164 0.47 -7.30 -11.59
C ASP A 164 0.30 -7.61 -10.10
N TYR A 165 -0.23 -8.80 -9.79
CA TYR A 165 -0.50 -9.21 -8.40
C TYR A 165 0.78 -9.26 -7.54
N ARG A 166 1.96 -9.43 -8.17
CA ARG A 166 3.22 -9.59 -7.46
C ARG A 166 3.73 -8.28 -6.87
N THR A 167 3.28 -7.12 -7.36
CA THR A 167 3.77 -5.76 -7.00
C THR A 167 5.27 -5.48 -7.17
N SER A 168 6.11 -6.50 -7.41
CA SER A 168 7.54 -6.38 -7.69
C SER A 168 8.13 -7.67 -8.29
N GLU A 169 9.32 -7.56 -8.92
CA GLU A 169 10.19 -8.71 -9.23
C GLU A 169 11.19 -9.03 -8.09
N MET A 170 11.01 -8.45 -6.89
CA MET A 170 11.94 -8.65 -5.78
C MET A 170 11.88 -10.10 -5.25
N PRO A 171 12.97 -10.61 -4.65
CA PRO A 171 13.00 -11.94 -4.05
C PRO A 171 11.99 -12.08 -2.90
N VAL A 172 11.63 -13.32 -2.58
CA VAL A 172 10.59 -13.68 -1.59
C VAL A 172 10.72 -12.96 -0.24
N ILE A 173 11.94 -12.83 0.30
CA ILE A 173 12.15 -12.17 1.61
C ILE A 173 11.79 -10.68 1.60
N LEU A 174 11.76 -10.07 0.41
CA LEU A 174 11.36 -8.70 0.19
C LEU A 174 9.95 -8.60 -0.39
N ASN A 175 9.23 -9.72 -0.53
CA ASN A 175 7.88 -9.79 -1.07
C ASN A 175 7.07 -10.93 -0.44
N ILE A 176 6.79 -10.75 0.85
CA ILE A 176 6.07 -11.71 1.66
C ILE A 176 4.60 -11.76 1.25
N THR A 177 4.00 -10.61 0.88
CA THR A 177 2.62 -10.52 0.40
C THR A 177 2.39 -11.44 -0.81
N LYS A 178 3.28 -11.41 -1.81
CA LYS A 178 3.22 -12.34 -2.95
C LYS A 178 3.17 -13.80 -2.49
N SER A 179 4.05 -14.18 -1.57
CA SER A 179 4.16 -15.57 -1.09
C SER A 179 2.89 -16.02 -0.36
N ILE A 180 2.25 -15.12 0.40
CA ILE A 180 0.95 -15.37 1.03
C ILE A 180 -0.14 -15.60 -0.02
N ILE A 181 -0.18 -14.77 -1.07
CA ILE A 181 -1.15 -14.92 -2.17
C ILE A 181 -0.94 -16.25 -2.91
N GLU A 182 0.31 -16.61 -3.23
CA GLU A 182 0.66 -17.88 -3.87
C GLU A 182 0.30 -19.08 -2.98
N PHE A 183 0.46 -18.97 -1.66
CA PHE A 183 -0.02 -20.00 -0.73
C PHE A 183 -1.54 -20.19 -0.83
N TRP A 184 -2.33 -19.11 -0.75
CA TRP A 184 -3.78 -19.18 -0.89
C TRP A 184 -4.20 -19.73 -2.25
N ALA A 185 -3.46 -19.40 -3.32
CA ALA A 185 -3.71 -19.96 -4.63
C ALA A 185 -3.43 -21.46 -4.71
N SER A 186 -2.38 -21.94 -4.04
CA SER A 186 -2.03 -23.37 -4.04
C SER A 186 -3.11 -24.25 -3.38
N ILE A 187 -3.91 -23.69 -2.47
CA ILE A 187 -5.06 -24.38 -1.85
C ILE A 187 -6.42 -23.96 -2.43
N GLY A 188 -6.43 -23.26 -3.57
CA GLY A 188 -7.65 -22.90 -4.30
C GLY A 188 -8.48 -21.76 -3.72
N LEU A 189 -7.95 -21.00 -2.75
CA LEU A 189 -8.61 -19.83 -2.16
C LEU A 189 -8.31 -18.51 -2.89
N ALA A 190 -7.31 -18.51 -3.78
CA ALA A 190 -7.05 -17.44 -4.73
C ALA A 190 -6.87 -18.01 -6.15
N TYR A 191 -7.27 -17.25 -7.16
CA TYR A 191 -7.17 -17.65 -8.57
C TYR A 191 -7.15 -16.38 -9.45
N ASP A 192 -6.99 -16.56 -10.76
CA ASP A 192 -6.85 -15.45 -11.73
C ASP A 192 -5.73 -14.46 -11.35
N LEU A 193 -4.58 -15.00 -10.89
CA LEU A 193 -3.42 -14.19 -10.53
C LEU A 193 -2.80 -13.57 -11.79
N LYS A 194 -3.01 -12.26 -11.97
CA LYS A 194 -2.53 -11.52 -13.13
C LYS A 194 -1.05 -11.17 -13.00
N SER A 195 -0.23 -11.65 -13.90
CA SER A 195 1.19 -11.29 -13.99
C SER A 195 1.52 -10.70 -15.36
N VAL A 196 2.42 -9.71 -15.37
CA VAL A 196 2.99 -9.19 -16.61
C VAL A 196 4.07 -10.14 -17.11
N ALA A 197 4.02 -10.43 -18.40
CA ALA A 197 4.95 -11.35 -19.04
C ALA A 197 6.39 -10.80 -19.02
N ASN A 198 7.37 -11.68 -18.83
CA ASN A 198 8.76 -11.29 -18.57
C ASN A 198 9.38 -10.51 -19.74
N GLU A 199 8.99 -10.81 -20.98
CA GLU A 199 9.42 -10.09 -22.17
C GLU A 199 8.93 -8.63 -22.21
N VAL A 200 7.71 -8.38 -21.71
CA VAL A 200 7.15 -7.03 -21.58
C VAL A 200 7.93 -6.24 -20.52
N ILE A 201 8.20 -6.87 -19.38
CA ILE A 201 9.00 -6.26 -18.30
C ILE A 201 10.40 -5.93 -18.79
N LYS A 202 11.08 -6.88 -19.45
CA LYS A 202 12.42 -6.69 -20.00
C LYS A 202 12.48 -5.52 -20.98
N ARG A 203 11.54 -5.48 -21.94
CA ARG A 203 11.45 -4.40 -22.93
C ARG A 203 11.23 -3.03 -22.27
N GLN A 204 10.41 -2.98 -21.22
CA GLN A 204 10.16 -1.76 -20.46
C GLN A 204 11.42 -1.25 -19.76
N LYS A 205 12.16 -2.14 -19.06
CA LYS A 205 13.43 -1.81 -18.42
C LYS A 205 14.47 -1.28 -19.42
N GLU A 206 14.63 -1.96 -20.55
CA GLU A 206 15.60 -1.55 -21.59
C GLU A 206 15.28 -0.18 -22.19
N LYS A 207 13.98 0.12 -22.34
CA LYS A 207 13.52 1.35 -22.98
C LYS A 207 13.46 2.56 -22.04
N PHE A 208 13.00 2.36 -20.81
CA PHE A 208 12.67 3.46 -19.89
C PHE A 208 13.32 3.33 -18.50
N GLY A 209 13.95 2.21 -18.18
CA GLY A 209 14.67 2.05 -16.91
C GLY A 209 15.92 2.92 -16.81
N ASP A 210 16.32 3.22 -15.57
CA ASP A 210 17.57 3.92 -15.31
C ASP A 210 18.78 3.09 -15.76
N LYS A 211 19.53 3.64 -16.72
CA LYS A 211 20.73 3.01 -17.29
C LYS A 211 21.91 2.92 -16.31
N ILE A 212 21.81 3.57 -15.15
CA ILE A 212 22.85 3.54 -14.10
C ILE A 212 22.94 2.12 -13.49
N ALA A 213 21.90 1.30 -13.58
CA ALA A 213 21.90 -0.07 -13.06
C ALA A 213 22.67 -1.09 -13.92
N VAL A 214 23.17 -0.72 -15.11
CA VAL A 214 23.78 -1.65 -16.09
C VAL A 214 25.32 -1.60 -16.08
N LYS A 215 25.96 -0.76 -15.25
CA LYS A 215 27.42 -0.69 -15.14
C LYS A 215 27.95 -1.38 -13.89
N LYS A 216 27.78 -2.70 -13.79
CA LYS A 216 28.62 -3.57 -12.96
C LYS A 216 28.66 -4.96 -13.58
N ASP A 217 29.50 -5.09 -14.61
CA ASP A 217 30.18 -6.34 -14.98
C ASP A 217 31.68 -6.12 -14.75
#